data_AF-A0A2H0IYR5-F1
#
_entry.id   AF-A0A2H0IYR5-F1
#
_cell.length_a   1.000
_cell.length_b   1.000
_cell.length_c   1.000
_cell.angle_alpha   90.00
_cell.angle_beta   90.00
_cell.angle_gamma   90.00
#
_symmetry.space_group_name_H-M   'P 1'
#
loop_
_entity.id
_entity.type
_entity.pdbx_description
1 polymer ?
#
loop_
_entity_poly.entity_id
_entity_poly.type
_entity_poly.pdbx_seq_one_letter_code
_entity_poly.pdbx_strand_id
1 'polypeptide(L)'
;MLTFSASQAKQNFGALMGHLAQSPVAIERHQKIVAIVMSPEAAAATPSLQQAARTQQQQRELQRLMRHQQWAIALLCAEPATQQLHLEAARSVVQRWQAEQLCSADYIERWQNWLALPVTELAQRMCSDSEGWGPAMRQNSPFATNPP
;
A
#
# COMPACT_ATOMS: atom_id res chain seq x y z
N MET A 1 18.85 12.67 13.29
CA MET A 1 20.01 11.90 12.82
C MET A 1 21.06 12.89 12.36
N LEU A 2 22.20 12.94 13.04
CA LEU A 2 23.28 13.88 12.75
C LEU A 2 24.19 13.30 11.65
N THR A 3 24.78 14.15 10.81
CA THR A 3 25.59 13.73 9.66
C THR A 3 27.02 14.26 9.78
N PHE A 4 27.99 13.37 9.59
CA PHE A 4 29.41 13.71 9.46
C PHE A 4 29.88 13.44 8.04
N SER A 5 30.75 14.28 7.49
CA SER A 5 31.50 13.85 6.29
C SER A 5 32.46 12.70 6.65
N ALA A 6 32.83 11.88 5.66
CA ALA A 6 33.79 10.78 5.86
C ALA A 6 35.12 11.27 6.45
N SER A 7 35.58 12.48 6.07
CA SER A 7 36.77 13.11 6.64
C SER A 7 36.57 13.46 8.12
N GLN A 8 35.44 14.06 8.48
CA GLN A 8 35.14 14.41 9.88
C GLN A 8 34.93 13.16 10.75
N ALA A 9 34.29 12.12 10.22
CA ALA A 9 34.12 10.85 10.93
C ALA A 9 35.48 10.19 11.26
N LYS A 10 36.45 10.28 10.33
CA LYS A 10 37.81 9.79 10.54
C LYS A 10 38.60 10.65 11.53
N GLN A 11 38.54 11.97 11.38
CA GLN A 11 39.36 12.91 12.18
C GLN A 11 38.81 13.13 13.59
N ASN A 12 37.49 13.06 13.77
CA ASN A 12 36.79 13.38 15.02
C ASN A 12 36.01 12.18 15.56
N PHE A 13 36.59 10.98 15.46
CA PHE A 13 35.90 9.73 15.82
C PHE A 13 35.37 9.72 17.26
N GLY A 14 36.12 10.27 18.23
CA GLY A 14 35.66 10.35 19.62
C GLY A 14 34.40 11.20 19.80
N ALA A 15 34.28 12.32 19.08
CA ALA A 15 33.07 13.15 19.10
C ALA A 15 31.90 12.43 18.44
N LEU A 16 32.14 11.71 17.33
CA LEU A 16 31.15 10.85 16.69
C LEU A 16 30.62 9.80 17.68
N MET A 17 31.51 9.11 18.40
CA MET A 17 31.12 8.12 19.42
C MET A 17 30.32 8.74 20.56
N GLY A 18 30.65 9.97 20.99
CA GLY A 18 29.86 10.71 21.98
C GLY A 18 28.41 10.97 21.54
N HIS A 19 28.20 11.24 20.24
CA HIS A 19 26.84 11.41 19.69
C HIS A 19 26.07 10.09 19.53
N LEU A 20 26.77 8.96 19.31
CA LEU A 20 26.12 7.64 19.19
C LEU A 20 25.39 7.20 20.45
N ALA A 21 25.79 7.71 21.62
CA ALA A 21 25.09 7.45 22.88
C ALA A 21 23.66 8.00 22.91
N GLN A 22 23.33 8.93 22.00
CA GLN A 22 22.03 9.62 21.97
C GLN A 22 21.23 9.29 20.71
N SER A 23 21.89 9.14 19.55
CA SER A 23 21.20 8.81 18.30
C SER A 23 22.13 8.22 17.24
N PRO A 24 21.61 7.46 16.26
CA PRO A 24 22.35 7.07 15.07
C PRO A 24 22.95 8.26 14.33
N VAL A 25 24.15 8.06 13.78
CA VAL A 25 24.92 9.06 13.05
C VAL A 25 25.13 8.61 11.60
N ALA A 26 24.86 9.48 10.64
CA ALA A 26 25.16 9.26 9.22
C ALA A 26 26.61 9.64 8.90
N ILE A 27 27.25 8.87 8.03
CA ILE A 27 28.51 9.25 7.38
C ILE A 27 28.23 9.52 5.91
N GLU A 28 28.65 10.69 5.44
CA GLU A 28 28.43 11.19 4.09
C GLU A 28 29.74 11.34 3.32
N ARG A 29 29.74 10.98 2.04
CA ARG A 29 30.86 11.22 1.12
C ARG A 29 30.31 11.73 -0.20
N HIS A 30 30.83 12.85 -0.69
CA HIS A 30 30.36 13.51 -1.92
C HIS A 30 28.83 13.66 -1.97
N GLN A 31 28.25 14.22 -0.90
CA GLN A 31 26.81 14.48 -0.76
C GLN A 31 25.90 13.24 -0.74
N LYS A 32 26.47 12.04 -0.49
CA LYS A 32 25.73 10.79 -0.38
C LYS A 32 26.02 10.12 0.95
N ILE A 33 24.97 9.67 1.64
CA ILE A 33 25.11 8.83 2.84
C ILE A 33 25.70 7.50 2.42
N VAL A 34 26.88 7.16 2.95
CA VAL A 34 27.61 5.93 2.66
C VAL A 34 27.57 4.93 3.82
N ALA A 35 27.29 5.39 5.04
CA ALA A 35 27.11 4.52 6.19
C ALA A 35 26.22 5.18 7.25
N ILE A 36 25.62 4.35 8.11
CA ILE A 36 24.98 4.77 9.35
C ILE A 36 25.66 4.01 10.48
N VAL A 37 26.13 4.73 11.48
CA VAL A 37 26.72 4.16 12.69
C VAL A 37 25.69 4.31 13.81
N MET A 38 25.50 3.26 14.61
CA MET A 38 24.55 3.23 15.72
C MET A 38 25.02 2.20 16.76
N SER A 39 24.47 2.25 17.98
CA SER A 39 24.75 1.23 18.99
C SER A 39 24.16 -0.12 18.59
N PRO A 40 24.68 -1.24 19.12
CA PRO A 40 24.10 -2.56 18.87
C PRO A 40 22.62 -2.66 19.28
N GLU A 41 22.22 -2.01 20.38
CA GLU A 41 20.81 -1.99 20.80
C GLU A 41 19.94 -1.23 19.80
N ALA A 42 20.43 -0.08 19.30
CA ALA A 42 19.73 0.70 18.28
C ALA A 42 19.65 -0.04 16.94
N ALA A 43 20.69 -0.79 16.57
CA ALA A 43 20.69 -1.64 15.39
C ALA A 43 19.68 -2.77 15.51
N ALA A 44 19.61 -3.43 16.67
CA ALA A 44 18.63 -4.48 16.93
C ALA A 44 17.18 -3.97 16.98
N ALA A 45 16.99 -2.72 17.41
CA ALA A 45 15.69 -2.04 17.40
C ALA A 45 15.28 -1.53 16.01
N THR A 46 16.21 -1.45 15.06
CA THR A 46 15.90 -1.01 13.69
C THR A 46 15.22 -2.16 12.94
N PRO A 47 14.00 -1.95 12.40
CA PRO A 47 13.31 -2.99 11.66
C PRO A 47 14.14 -3.42 10.46
N SER A 48 14.28 -4.72 10.26
CA SER A 48 14.95 -5.27 9.08
C SER A 48 14.23 -4.82 7.81
N LEU A 49 14.93 -4.82 6.67
CA LEU A 49 14.33 -4.48 5.38
C LEU A 49 13.08 -5.34 5.08
N GLN A 50 13.08 -6.59 5.53
CA GLN A 50 11.94 -7.50 5.38
C GLN A 50 10.75 -7.08 6.27
N GLN A 51 11.01 -6.68 7.51
CA GLN A 51 9.98 -6.17 8.42
C GLN A 51 9.39 -4.86 7.87
N ALA A 52 10.24 -3.92 7.46
CA ALA A 52 9.81 -2.67 6.84
C ALA A 52 8.96 -2.90 5.58
N ALA A 53 9.36 -3.83 4.70
CA ALA A 53 8.61 -4.19 3.50
C ALA A 53 7.22 -4.79 3.83
N ARG A 54 7.14 -5.67 4.85
CA ARG A 54 5.87 -6.24 5.33
C ARG A 54 4.95 -5.16 5.89
N THR A 55 5.47 -4.27 6.73
CA THR A 55 4.70 -3.14 7.27
C THR A 55 4.19 -2.24 6.16
N GLN A 56 5.03 -1.92 5.18
CA GLN A 56 4.62 -1.10 4.02
C GLN A 56 3.55 -1.81 3.17
N GLN A 57 3.63 -3.14 3.02
CA GLN A 57 2.61 -3.92 2.33
C GLN A 57 1.28 -3.89 3.10
N GLN A 58 1.30 -4.07 4.42
CA GLN A 58 0.11 -3.99 5.27
C GLN A 58 -0.54 -2.61 5.22
N GLN A 59 0.26 -1.53 5.24
CA GLN A 59 -0.23 -0.17 5.11
C GLN A 59 -0.93 0.07 3.77
N ARG A 60 -0.31 -0.38 2.66
CA ARG A 60 -0.92 -0.29 1.32
C ARG A 60 -2.23 -1.08 1.26
N GLU A 61 -2.29 -2.25 1.87
CA GLU A 61 -3.50 -3.05 1.90
C GLU A 61 -4.62 -2.40 2.73
N LEU A 62 -4.30 -1.82 3.88
CA LEU A 62 -5.25 -1.05 4.67
C LEU A 62 -5.82 0.13 3.87
N GLN A 63 -4.97 0.86 3.14
CA GLN A 63 -5.43 1.96 2.28
C GLN A 63 -6.39 1.49 1.19
N ARG A 64 -6.12 0.33 0.58
CA ARG A 64 -7.02 -0.26 -0.42
C ARG A 64 -8.34 -0.68 0.21
N LEU A 65 -8.31 -1.29 1.40
CA LEU A 65 -9.52 -1.65 2.14
C LEU A 65 -10.37 -0.43 2.46
N MET A 66 -9.77 0.65 2.97
CA MET A 66 -10.47 1.90 3.25
C MET A 66 -11.12 2.48 1.99
N ARG A 67 -10.43 2.48 0.84
CA ARG A 67 -10.99 2.95 -0.43
C ARG A 67 -12.18 2.10 -0.88
N HIS A 68 -12.10 0.78 -0.73
CA HIS A 68 -13.23 -0.11 -1.03
C HIS A 68 -14.42 0.09 -0.10
N GLN A 69 -14.17 0.36 1.18
CA GLN A 69 -15.23 0.72 2.13
C GLN A 69 -15.92 2.03 1.74
N GLN A 70 -15.15 3.04 1.32
CA GLN A 70 -15.71 4.30 0.82
C GLN A 70 -16.59 4.07 -0.43
N TRP A 71 -16.12 3.26 -1.38
CA TRP A 71 -16.93 2.87 -2.55
C TRP A 71 -18.19 2.10 -2.17
N ALA A 72 -18.09 1.16 -1.23
CA ALA A 72 -19.24 0.40 -0.74
C ALA A 72 -20.30 1.33 -0.13
N ILE A 73 -19.88 2.28 0.71
CA ILE A 73 -20.77 3.31 1.29
C ILE A 73 -21.39 4.17 0.19
N ALA A 74 -20.57 4.68 -0.74
CA ALA A 74 -21.06 5.52 -1.84
C ALA A 74 -22.12 4.80 -2.69
N LEU A 75 -21.90 3.52 -3.01
CA LEU A 75 -22.87 2.72 -3.75
C LEU A 75 -24.16 2.45 -2.97
N LEU A 76 -24.07 2.19 -1.66
CA LEU A 76 -25.23 1.94 -0.82
C LEU A 76 -26.10 3.19 -0.58
N CYS A 77 -25.48 4.37 -0.61
CA CYS A 77 -26.15 5.64 -0.37
C CYS A 77 -26.54 6.39 -1.66
N ALA A 78 -26.10 5.91 -2.83
CA ALA A 78 -26.39 6.55 -4.10
C ALA A 78 -27.85 6.35 -4.54
N GLU A 79 -28.39 7.35 -5.25
CA GLU A 79 -29.63 7.20 -6.00
C GLU A 79 -29.49 6.08 -7.05
N PRO A 80 -30.57 5.32 -7.38
CA PRO A 80 -30.48 4.15 -8.27
C PRO A 80 -29.81 4.42 -9.62
N ALA A 81 -30.05 5.59 -10.22
CA ALA A 81 -29.43 5.97 -11.49
C ALA A 81 -27.92 6.15 -11.37
N THR A 82 -27.45 6.83 -10.32
CA THR A 82 -26.03 7.04 -10.03
C THR A 82 -25.34 5.73 -9.66
N GLN A 83 -26.01 4.90 -8.85
CA GLN A 83 -25.55 3.56 -8.50
C GLN A 83 -25.31 2.73 -9.77
N GLN A 84 -26.28 2.70 -10.69
CA GLN A 84 -26.16 1.96 -11.94
C GLN A 84 -25.04 2.49 -12.84
N LEU A 85 -24.89 3.81 -12.94
CA LEU A 85 -23.79 4.43 -13.69
C LEU A 85 -22.41 3.97 -13.18
N HIS A 86 -22.20 3.93 -11.86
CA HIS A 86 -20.94 3.47 -11.29
C HIS A 86 -20.69 1.97 -11.55
N LEU A 87 -21.73 1.14 -11.46
CA LEU A 87 -21.61 -0.29 -11.76
C LEU A 87 -21.31 -0.55 -13.24
N GLU A 88 -21.95 0.19 -14.15
CA GLU A 88 -21.70 0.08 -15.59
C GLU A 88 -20.28 0.53 -15.96
N ALA A 89 -19.78 1.61 -15.33
CA ALA A 89 -18.40 2.02 -15.47
C ALA A 89 -17.42 0.92 -15.01
N ALA A 90 -17.66 0.33 -13.83
CA ALA A 90 -16.84 -0.78 -13.32
C ALA A 90 -16.88 -2.01 -14.24
N ARG A 91 -18.06 -2.39 -14.75
CA ARG A 91 -18.20 -3.50 -15.72
C ARG A 91 -17.44 -3.23 -17.02
N SER A 92 -17.49 -1.99 -17.52
CA SER A 92 -16.75 -1.58 -18.72
C SER A 92 -15.24 -1.71 -18.55
N VAL A 93 -14.71 -1.39 -17.36
CA VAL A 93 -13.30 -1.60 -17.03
C VAL A 93 -12.93 -3.08 -17.07
N VAL A 94 -13.75 -3.95 -16.48
CA VAL A 94 -13.51 -5.41 -16.49
C VAL A 94 -13.60 -5.98 -17.90
N GLN A 95 -14.57 -5.54 -18.71
CA GLN A 95 -14.67 -5.94 -20.11
C GLN A 95 -13.43 -5.54 -20.91
N ARG A 96 -12.91 -4.34 -20.69
CA ARG A 96 -11.65 -3.89 -21.30
C ARG A 96 -10.47 -4.77 -20.88
N TRP A 97 -10.35 -5.09 -19.59
CA TRP A 97 -9.31 -6.01 -19.11
C TRP A 97 -9.37 -7.38 -19.79
N GLN A 98 -10.58 -7.89 -20.03
CA GLN A 98 -10.78 -9.16 -20.74
C GLN A 98 -10.39 -9.06 -22.23
N ALA A 99 -10.88 -8.03 -22.92
CA ALA A 99 -10.62 -7.85 -24.36
C ALA A 99 -9.13 -7.64 -24.65
N GLU A 100 -8.44 -6.88 -23.80
CA GLU A 100 -7.02 -6.55 -23.95
C GLU A 100 -6.08 -7.50 -23.18
N GLN A 101 -6.61 -8.53 -22.52
CA GLN A 101 -5.84 -9.51 -21.72
C GLN A 101 -4.93 -8.86 -20.65
N LEU A 102 -5.43 -7.82 -19.98
CA LEU A 102 -4.66 -7.03 -19.00
C LEU A 102 -4.63 -7.65 -17.60
N CYS A 103 -5.45 -8.67 -17.35
CA CYS A 103 -5.56 -9.36 -16.07
C CYS A 103 -5.81 -10.86 -16.29
N SER A 104 -5.56 -11.69 -15.27
CA SER A 104 -5.83 -13.13 -15.39
C SER A 104 -7.34 -13.40 -15.51
N ALA A 105 -7.68 -14.51 -16.18
CA ALA A 105 -9.06 -14.95 -16.34
C ALA A 105 -9.78 -15.09 -14.99
N ASP A 106 -9.11 -15.63 -13.97
CA ASP A 106 -9.67 -15.81 -12.63
C ASP A 106 -10.09 -14.48 -11.98
N TYR A 107 -9.31 -13.40 -12.15
CA TYR A 107 -9.68 -12.08 -11.63
C TYR A 107 -10.87 -11.49 -12.39
N ILE A 108 -10.89 -11.65 -13.71
CA ILE A 108 -11.98 -11.18 -14.57
C ILE A 108 -13.29 -11.87 -14.16
N GLU A 109 -13.28 -13.20 -14.09
CA GLU A 109 -14.45 -14.01 -13.72
C GLU A 109 -14.97 -13.63 -12.33
N ARG A 110 -14.08 -13.50 -11.34
CA ARG A 110 -14.48 -13.09 -9.98
C ARG A 110 -15.11 -11.71 -9.95
N TRP A 111 -14.54 -10.74 -10.67
CA TRP A 111 -15.13 -9.41 -10.73
C TRP A 111 -16.46 -9.39 -11.46
N GLN A 112 -16.60 -10.15 -12.54
CA GLN A 112 -17.89 -10.31 -13.23
C GLN A 112 -18.94 -10.90 -12.28
N ASN A 113 -18.58 -11.94 -11.53
CA ASN A 113 -19.45 -12.56 -10.53
C ASN A 113 -19.84 -11.56 -9.42
N TRP A 114 -18.88 -10.78 -8.89
CA TRP A 114 -19.16 -9.79 -7.86
C TRP A 114 -20.05 -8.65 -8.37
N LEU A 115 -19.80 -8.14 -9.57
CA LEU A 115 -20.58 -7.05 -10.18
C LEU A 115 -21.98 -7.48 -10.64
N ALA A 116 -22.28 -8.78 -10.64
CA ALA A 116 -23.61 -9.33 -10.87
C ALA A 116 -24.44 -9.47 -9.58
N LEU A 117 -23.83 -9.33 -8.40
CA LEU A 117 -24.52 -9.40 -7.12
C LEU A 117 -25.39 -8.16 -6.86
N PRO A 118 -26.41 -8.27 -5.98
CA PRO A 118 -27.04 -7.11 -5.37
C PRO A 118 -26.01 -6.20 -4.69
N VAL A 119 -26.24 -4.88 -4.71
CA VAL A 119 -25.25 -3.92 -4.20
C VAL A 119 -24.90 -4.12 -2.73
N THR A 120 -25.85 -4.56 -1.90
CA THR A 120 -25.60 -4.92 -0.51
C THR A 120 -24.59 -6.06 -0.36
N GLU A 121 -24.72 -7.10 -1.19
CA GLU A 121 -23.80 -8.24 -1.20
C GLU A 121 -22.44 -7.88 -1.81
N LEU A 122 -22.43 -7.10 -2.90
CA LEU A 122 -21.21 -6.56 -3.50
C LEU A 122 -20.42 -5.74 -2.47
N ALA A 123 -21.08 -4.81 -1.77
CA ALA A 123 -20.48 -3.99 -0.72
C ALA A 123 -19.84 -4.85 0.38
N GLN A 124 -20.52 -5.92 0.80
CA GLN A 124 -19.99 -6.85 1.79
C GLN A 124 -18.76 -7.62 1.26
N ARG A 125 -18.78 -8.08 0.00
CA ARG A 125 -17.65 -8.77 -0.63
C ARG A 125 -16.43 -7.86 -0.78
N MET A 126 -16.63 -6.61 -1.21
CA MET A 126 -15.57 -5.60 -1.35
C MET A 126 -14.84 -5.31 -0.02
N CYS A 127 -15.57 -5.37 1.10
CA CYS A 127 -15.06 -5.03 2.43
C CYS A 127 -14.54 -6.23 3.24
N SER A 128 -14.76 -7.45 2.78
CA SER A 128 -14.39 -8.68 3.52
C SER A 128 -13.13 -9.34 2.95
N ASP A 129 -12.72 -10.43 3.58
CA ASP A 129 -11.62 -11.26 3.09
C ASP A 129 -12.05 -12.18 1.94
N SER A 130 -13.36 -12.36 1.71
CA SER A 130 -13.94 -13.13 0.58
C SER A 130 -13.19 -14.44 0.28
N GLU A 131 -13.07 -15.31 1.29
CA GLU A 131 -12.39 -16.61 1.17
C GLU A 131 -10.92 -16.48 0.73
N GLY A 132 -10.21 -15.48 1.28
CA GLY A 132 -8.80 -15.17 0.97
C GLY A 132 -8.57 -14.32 -0.28
N TRP A 133 -9.63 -14.00 -1.05
CA TRP A 133 -9.51 -13.19 -2.27
C TRP A 133 -9.61 -11.69 -2.03
N GLY A 134 -10.06 -11.23 -0.87
CA GLY A 134 -10.29 -9.82 -0.56
C GLY A 134 -9.10 -8.93 -0.94
N PRO A 135 -7.89 -9.17 -0.41
CA PRO A 135 -6.71 -8.36 -0.74
C PRO A 135 -6.36 -8.35 -2.23
N ALA A 136 -6.47 -9.51 -2.87
CA ALA A 136 -6.17 -9.68 -4.28
C ALA A 136 -7.15 -8.90 -5.18
N MET A 137 -8.44 -8.94 -4.83
CA MET A 137 -9.50 -8.20 -5.54
C MET A 137 -9.32 -6.69 -5.36
N ARG A 138 -8.99 -6.23 -4.15
CA ARG A 138 -8.75 -4.80 -3.88
C ARG A 138 -7.50 -4.24 -4.57
N GLN A 139 -6.49 -5.07 -4.79
CA GLN A 139 -5.31 -4.67 -5.57
C GLN A 139 -5.66 -4.37 -7.03
N ASN A 140 -6.57 -5.15 -7.62
CA ASN A 140 -7.00 -5.04 -9.01
C ASN A 140 -8.47 -4.60 -9.07
N SER A 141 -8.77 -3.42 -8.54
CA SER A 141 -10.13 -2.93 -8.44
C SER A 141 -10.59 -2.21 -9.73
N PRO A 142 -11.78 -2.52 -10.26
CA PRO A 142 -12.36 -1.79 -11.39
C PRO A 142 -12.86 -0.39 -10.99
N PHE A 143 -12.95 -0.11 -9.69
CA PHE A 143 -13.30 1.19 -9.12
C PHE A 143 -12.04 2.07 -8.97
N ALA A 144 -11.38 2.35 -10.09
CA ALA A 144 -10.05 2.99 -10.11
C ALA A 144 -10.07 4.49 -9.77
N THR A 145 -11.22 5.16 -9.92
CA THR A 145 -11.38 6.56 -9.52
C THR A 145 -11.61 6.66 -8.01
N ASN A 146 -11.33 7.82 -7.42
CA ASN A 146 -11.78 8.07 -6.05
C ASN A 146 -13.32 7.99 -6.00
N PRO A 147 -13.88 7.45 -4.91
CA PRO A 147 -15.32 7.50 -4.70
C PRO A 147 -15.80 8.96 -4.67
N PRO A 148 -17.04 9.23 -5.15
CA PRO A 148 -17.61 10.56 -5.17
C PRO A 148 -17.80 11.15 -3.78
#